data_AF-A0A7S3DLH4-F1
#
_entry.id   AF-A0A7S3DLH4-F1
#
_cell.length_a   1.000
_cell.length_b   1.000
_cell.length_c   1.000
_cell.angle_alpha   90.00
_cell.angle_beta   90.00
_cell.angle_gamma   90.00
#
_symmetry.space_group_name_H-M   'P 1'
#
loop_
_entity.id
_entity.type
_entity.pdbx_description
1 polymer ?
#
loop_
_entity_poly.entity_id
_entity_poly.type
_entity_poly.pdbx_seq_one_letter_code
_entity_poly.pdbx_strand_id
1 'polypeptide(L)'
;MKDLTLDEEKVEWVKPDNYKPDPTARRTGAAPEDSVAQVILKTVSEAKESTSNDLVSKKTLTTRALLQNALDGLKGAIMIAYPEGLPEYDPVRQILDDTEVLEGAPSQEILDIESTTMWWAGKEILREQKMGDRVGKNEKTKIVVKLQKKGQGAPSREPLIDQKTQEEMMSYYHKKQEEMKVTELKMIF
;
A
#
# COMPACT_ATOMS: atom_id res chain seq x y z
N MET A 1 32.50 41.52 3.61
CA MET A 1 32.12 40.15 4.00
C MET A 1 32.58 39.99 5.44
N LYS A 2 31.64 39.84 6.39
CA LYS A 2 32.02 39.50 7.77
C LYS A 2 32.20 37.99 7.81
N ASP A 3 33.41 37.55 8.14
CA ASP A 3 33.68 36.16 8.47
C ASP A 3 32.74 35.75 9.59
N LEU A 4 31.83 34.81 9.29
CA LEU A 4 31.16 34.03 10.32
C LEU A 4 32.18 32.99 10.78
N THR A 5 32.98 33.33 11.77
CA THR A 5 33.63 32.32 12.62
C THR A 5 32.52 31.56 13.32
N LEU A 6 32.26 30.34 12.88
CA LEU A 6 31.48 29.36 13.63
C LEU A 6 32.30 29.06 14.90
N ASP A 7 31.92 29.69 16.01
CA ASP A 7 32.39 29.26 17.32
C ASP A 7 31.92 27.81 17.49
N GLU A 8 32.85 26.86 17.36
CA GLU A 8 32.63 25.44 17.63
C GLU A 8 32.45 25.21 19.13
N GLU A 9 31.36 25.71 19.67
CA GLU A 9 30.89 25.30 20.98
C GLU A 9 30.48 23.83 20.88
N LYS A 10 31.32 22.93 21.39
CA LYS A 10 31.03 21.49 21.46
C LYS A 10 29.83 21.29 22.38
N VAL A 11 28.63 21.31 21.80
CA VAL A 11 27.41 20.92 22.49
C VAL A 11 27.49 19.41 22.73
N GLU A 12 27.75 19.00 23.96
CA GLU A 12 27.64 17.60 24.34
C GLU A 12 26.19 17.14 24.21
N TRP A 13 25.95 16.14 23.35
CA TRP A 13 24.61 15.58 23.21
C TRP A 13 24.27 14.72 24.43
N VAL A 14 23.24 15.15 25.18
CA VAL A 14 22.74 14.43 26.35
C VAL A 14 21.68 13.43 25.89
N LYS A 15 21.85 12.16 26.29
CA LYS A 15 20.87 11.10 26.02
C LYS A 15 19.54 11.43 26.71
N PRO A 16 18.41 11.42 25.97
CA PRO A 16 17.10 11.59 26.58
C PRO A 16 16.73 10.35 27.42
N ASP A 17 15.86 10.54 28.41
CA ASP A 17 15.42 9.45 29.31
C ASP A 17 14.77 8.28 28.54
N ASN A 18 14.04 8.58 27.46
CA ASN A 18 13.41 7.60 26.57
C ASN A 18 14.29 7.28 25.35
N TYR A 19 15.60 7.16 25.53
CA TYR A 19 16.51 6.84 24.43
C TYR A 19 16.27 5.42 23.90
N LYS A 20 15.80 5.32 22.65
CA LYS A 20 15.71 4.08 21.88
C LYS A 20 16.62 4.24 20.65
N PRO A 21 17.74 3.51 20.56
CA PRO A 21 18.68 3.69 19.46
C PRO A 21 17.99 3.40 18.13
N ASP A 22 18.11 4.33 17.18
CA ASP A 22 17.59 4.16 15.82
C ASP A 22 18.58 3.33 14.99
N PRO A 23 18.21 2.13 14.52
CA PRO A 23 19.07 1.31 13.67
C PRO A 23 19.46 1.97 12.35
N THR A 24 18.65 2.93 11.87
CA THR A 24 18.89 3.64 10.62
C THR A 24 19.76 4.88 10.78
N ALA A 25 20.03 5.29 12.03
CA ALA A 25 20.75 6.51 12.39
C ALA A 25 20.20 7.79 11.73
N ARG A 26 18.93 7.79 11.32
CA ARG A 26 18.25 8.97 10.75
C ARG A 26 17.64 9.85 11.83
N ARG A 27 17.38 9.29 13.01
CA ARG A 27 16.79 9.95 14.17
C ARG A 27 17.76 9.96 15.35
N THR A 28 17.51 10.88 16.28
CA THR A 28 18.31 11.07 17.50
C THR A 28 18.11 9.97 18.55
N GLY A 29 17.15 9.05 18.32
CA GLY A 29 16.74 8.05 19.30
C GLY A 29 15.93 8.59 20.47
N ALA A 30 15.54 9.88 20.44
CA ALA A 30 14.59 10.46 21.38
C ALA A 30 13.16 9.99 21.05
N ALA A 31 12.77 8.84 21.57
CA ALA A 31 11.42 8.31 21.35
C ALA A 31 10.39 9.10 22.17
N PRO A 32 9.14 9.21 21.67
CA PRO A 32 8.05 9.78 22.45
C PRO A 32 7.78 8.90 23.68
N GLU A 33 7.14 9.49 24.69
CA GLU A 33 6.68 8.76 25.87
C GLU A 33 5.80 7.57 25.45
N ASP A 34 5.85 6.48 26.21
CA ASP A 34 5.12 5.25 25.87
C ASP A 34 3.61 5.51 25.75
N SER A 35 3.03 6.41 26.55
CA SER A 35 1.62 6.82 26.45
C SER A 35 1.29 7.42 25.07
N VAL A 36 2.14 8.31 24.57
CA VAL A 36 1.99 8.96 23.26
C VAL A 36 2.29 7.98 22.12
N ALA A 37 3.28 7.10 22.29
CA ALA A 37 3.58 6.03 21.34
C ALA A 37 2.36 5.11 21.13
N GLN A 38 1.62 4.79 22.20
CA GLN A 38 0.38 4.02 22.10
C GLN A 38 -0.70 4.74 21.29
N VAL A 39 -0.80 6.06 21.38
CA VAL A 39 -1.73 6.86 20.56
C VAL A 39 -1.40 6.68 19.07
N ILE A 40 -0.12 6.82 18.69
CA ILE A 40 0.31 6.62 17.30
C ILE A 40 -0.04 5.21 16.81
N LEU A 41 0.30 4.17 17.60
CA LEU A 41 0.04 2.78 17.23
C LEU A 41 -1.46 2.51 17.07
N LYS A 42 -2.29 3.07 17.95
CA LYS A 42 -3.74 2.94 17.88
C LYS A 42 -4.28 3.59 16.61
N THR A 43 -3.86 4.83 16.31
CA THR A 43 -4.30 5.53 15.10
C THR A 43 -3.86 4.80 13.82
N VAL A 44 -2.67 4.21 13.80
CA VAL A 44 -2.22 3.35 12.69
C VAL A 44 -3.10 2.10 12.54
N SER A 45 -3.51 1.47 13.65
CA SER A 45 -4.43 0.33 13.61
C SER A 45 -5.79 0.72 13.03
N GLU A 46 -6.36 1.82 13.51
CA GLU A 46 -7.64 2.35 13.04
C GLU A 46 -7.58 2.71 11.54
N ALA A 47 -6.50 3.35 11.09
CA ALA A 47 -6.29 3.65 9.69
C ALA A 47 -6.19 2.38 8.82
N LYS A 48 -5.50 1.33 9.29
CA LYS A 48 -5.43 0.05 8.57
C LYS A 48 -6.80 -0.62 8.46
N GLU A 49 -7.57 -0.61 9.54
CA GLU A 49 -8.94 -1.16 9.56
C GLU A 49 -9.86 -0.42 8.58
N SER A 50 -9.65 0.89 8.39
CA SER A 50 -10.40 1.72 7.44
C SER A 50 -10.22 1.33 5.96
N THR A 51 -9.15 0.60 5.65
CA THR A 51 -8.81 0.09 4.32
C THR A 51 -8.86 -1.44 4.22
N SER A 52 -9.24 -2.14 5.30
CA SER A 52 -9.25 -3.60 5.33
C SER A 52 -10.32 -4.19 4.41
N ASN A 53 -10.00 -5.33 3.79
CA ASN A 53 -10.95 -6.15 3.04
C ASN A 53 -12.12 -6.64 3.90
N ASP A 54 -11.97 -6.66 5.22
CA ASP A 54 -13.04 -7.05 6.17
C ASP A 54 -14.26 -6.12 6.10
N LEU A 55 -14.08 -4.88 5.64
CA LEU A 55 -15.17 -3.92 5.46
C LEU A 55 -16.21 -4.42 4.46
N VAL A 56 -15.80 -5.23 3.48
CA VAL A 56 -16.71 -5.85 2.51
C VAL A 56 -17.68 -6.79 3.23
N SER A 57 -17.17 -7.64 4.14
CA SER A 57 -17.98 -8.55 4.95
C SER A 57 -18.91 -7.80 5.90
N LYS A 58 -18.44 -6.68 6.46
CA LYS A 58 -19.22 -5.80 7.33
C LYS A 58 -20.24 -4.92 6.58
N LYS A 59 -20.21 -4.93 5.24
CA LYS A 59 -21.02 -4.05 4.36
C LYS A 59 -20.83 -2.56 4.68
N THR A 60 -19.63 -2.18 5.10
CA THR A 60 -19.28 -0.79 5.39
C THR A 60 -18.68 -0.15 4.15
N LEU A 61 -19.17 1.04 3.78
CA LEU A 61 -18.66 1.78 2.63
C LEU A 61 -17.39 2.55 3.02
N THR A 62 -16.32 2.37 2.25
CA THR A 62 -15.14 3.25 2.32
C THR A 62 -15.38 4.50 1.48
N THR A 63 -15.34 5.67 2.10
CA THR A 63 -15.54 6.96 1.43
C THR A 63 -14.27 7.80 1.47
N ARG A 64 -14.14 8.76 0.55
CA ARG A 64 -13.02 9.72 0.56
C ARG A 64 -12.92 10.47 1.88
N ALA A 65 -14.04 10.87 2.46
CA ALA A 65 -14.06 11.57 3.74
C ALA A 65 -13.50 10.70 4.88
N LEU A 66 -13.84 9.41 4.90
CA LEU A 66 -13.34 8.47 5.90
C LEU A 66 -11.82 8.26 5.77
N LEU A 67 -11.31 8.15 4.54
CA LEU A 67 -9.88 8.06 4.29
C LEU A 67 -9.14 9.35 4.67
N GLN A 68 -9.72 10.52 4.37
CA GLN A 68 -9.15 11.80 4.77
C GLN A 68 -9.08 11.94 6.29
N ASN A 69 -10.15 11.57 7.01
CA ASN A 69 -10.16 11.58 8.48
C ASN A 69 -9.10 10.64 9.07
N ALA A 70 -8.84 9.48 8.45
CA ALA A 70 -7.78 8.59 8.88
C ALA A 70 -6.38 9.22 8.69
N LEU A 71 -6.14 9.89 7.56
CA LEU A 71 -4.90 10.64 7.32
C LEU A 71 -4.73 11.80 8.30
N ASP A 72 -5.79 12.57 8.54
CA ASP A 72 -5.77 13.70 9.47
C ASP A 72 -5.51 13.23 10.90
N GLY A 73 -6.07 12.07 11.28
CA GLY A 73 -5.78 11.42 12.56
C GLY A 73 -4.30 11.05 12.70
N LEU A 74 -3.68 10.49 11.65
CA LEU A 74 -2.25 10.17 11.65
C LEU A 74 -1.39 11.43 11.79
N LYS A 75 -1.72 12.51 11.06
CA LYS A 75 -1.04 13.80 11.19
C LYS A 75 -1.16 14.36 12.60
N GLY A 76 -2.36 14.32 13.17
CA GLY A 76 -2.61 14.75 14.55
C GLY A 76 -1.82 13.95 15.58
N ALA A 77 -1.76 12.63 15.45
CA ALA A 77 -0.98 11.76 16.36
C ALA A 77 0.52 12.10 16.33
N ILE A 78 1.07 12.42 15.15
CA ILE A 78 2.46 12.84 15.02
C ILE A 78 2.70 14.24 15.57
N MET A 79 1.77 15.17 15.37
CA MET A 79 1.84 16.51 15.95
C MET A 79 1.82 16.47 17.50
N ILE A 80 1.08 15.54 18.10
CA ILE A 80 1.08 15.33 19.55
C ILE A 80 2.45 14.81 20.02
N ALA A 81 3.05 13.88 19.28
CA ALA A 81 4.34 13.30 19.62
C ALA A 81 5.52 14.26 19.39
N TYR A 82 5.43 15.10 18.37
CA TYR A 82 6.47 16.04 17.97
C TYR A 82 5.84 17.40 17.65
N PRO A 83 5.56 18.23 18.67
CA PRO A 83 4.90 19.54 18.48
C PRO A 83 5.70 20.53 17.62
N GLU A 84 7.04 20.46 17.72
CA GLU A 84 7.97 21.25 16.89
C GLU A 84 8.08 20.73 15.45
N GLY A 85 7.39 19.64 15.14
CA GLY A 85 7.42 18.96 13.85
C GLY A 85 8.58 17.98 13.72
N LEU A 86 8.53 17.22 12.63
CA LEU A 86 9.61 16.33 12.20
C LEU A 86 10.54 17.09 11.25
N PRO A 87 11.84 16.74 11.18
CA PRO A 87 12.75 17.29 10.18
C PRO A 87 12.26 17.05 8.74
N GLU A 88 12.60 17.95 7.81
CA GLU A 88 12.17 17.86 6.41
C GLU A 88 12.67 16.60 5.68
N TYR A 89 13.79 16.04 6.14
CA TYR A 89 14.35 14.81 5.62
C TYR A 89 13.73 13.54 6.25
N ASP A 90 12.86 13.66 7.27
CA ASP A 90 12.24 12.49 7.89
C ASP A 90 11.21 11.87 6.92
N PRO A 91 11.30 10.57 6.61
CA PRO A 91 10.39 9.92 5.67
C PRO A 91 8.91 10.03 6.07
N VAL A 92 8.61 10.03 7.37
CA VAL A 92 7.22 10.13 7.84
C VAL A 92 6.62 11.48 7.49
N ARG A 93 7.41 12.56 7.61
CA ARG A 93 6.97 13.89 7.21
C ARG A 93 6.75 13.95 5.72
N GLN A 94 7.71 13.46 4.93
CA GLN A 94 7.63 13.47 3.47
C GLN A 94 6.36 12.76 2.98
N ILE A 95 6.05 11.58 3.51
CA ILE A 95 4.85 10.80 3.16
C ILE A 95 3.55 11.53 3.54
N LEU A 96 3.52 12.22 4.67
CA LEU A 96 2.31 12.93 5.12
C LEU A 96 2.08 14.24 4.37
N ASP A 97 3.16 14.88 3.95
CA ASP A 97 3.14 16.13 3.19
C ASP A 97 3.08 15.90 1.67
N ASP A 98 3.08 14.63 1.20
CA ASP A 98 3.04 14.23 -0.21
C ASP A 98 4.26 14.79 -0.99
N THR A 99 5.41 14.85 -0.31
CA THR A 99 6.69 15.36 -0.85
C THR A 99 7.76 14.27 -0.95
N GLU A 100 7.40 13.01 -0.76
CA GLU A 100 8.33 11.90 -0.87
C GLU A 100 8.84 11.73 -2.31
N VAL A 101 10.13 11.44 -2.42
CA VAL A 101 10.75 11.14 -3.71
C VAL A 101 10.59 9.65 -3.97
N LEU A 102 9.70 9.29 -4.90
CA LEU A 102 9.42 7.90 -5.27
C LEU A 102 10.37 7.35 -6.34
N GLU A 103 11.55 7.93 -6.50
CA GLU A 103 12.54 7.48 -7.49
C GLU A 103 12.97 6.03 -7.22
N GLY A 104 12.77 5.16 -8.21
CA GLY A 104 13.09 3.73 -8.12
C GLY A 104 11.96 2.84 -7.61
N ALA A 105 10.82 3.39 -7.17
CA ALA A 105 9.62 2.58 -6.93
C ALA A 105 9.12 1.99 -8.26
N PRO A 106 8.66 0.72 -8.29
CA PRO A 106 8.16 0.12 -9.52
C PRO A 106 7.02 0.97 -10.07
N SER A 107 7.07 1.28 -11.36
CA SER A 107 6.15 2.23 -11.99
C SER A 107 4.65 1.90 -11.84
N GLN A 108 4.32 0.68 -11.41
CA GLN A 108 2.97 0.21 -11.14
C GLN A 108 2.42 0.67 -9.77
N GLU A 109 3.28 1.05 -8.83
CA GLU A 109 2.87 1.51 -7.49
C GLU A 109 2.55 3.01 -7.46
N ILE A 110 3.11 3.78 -8.40
CA ILE A 110 2.86 5.23 -8.50
C ILE A 110 1.69 5.46 -9.48
N LEU A 111 0.50 5.65 -8.92
CA LEU A 111 -0.70 6.01 -9.66
C LEU A 111 -1.04 7.48 -9.40
N ASP A 112 -0.70 8.33 -10.37
CA ASP A 112 -1.17 9.72 -10.33
C ASP A 112 -2.62 9.79 -10.83
N ILE A 113 -3.39 10.69 -10.24
CA ILE A 113 -4.80 10.89 -10.52
C ILE A 113 -4.99 11.16 -12.01
N GLU A 114 -4.21 12.06 -12.62
CA GLU A 114 -4.36 12.48 -14.03
C GLU A 114 -3.98 11.41 -15.05
N SER A 115 -2.93 10.67 -14.73
CA SER A 115 -2.35 9.64 -15.60
C SER A 115 -2.90 8.23 -15.36
N THR A 116 -3.87 8.04 -14.46
CA THR A 116 -4.46 6.73 -14.16
C THR A 116 -5.80 6.51 -14.87
N THR A 117 -5.94 5.35 -15.50
CA THR A 117 -7.15 4.86 -16.17
C THR A 117 -7.73 3.66 -15.44
N MET A 118 -9.06 3.54 -15.48
CA MET A 118 -9.81 2.51 -14.76
C MET A 118 -10.41 1.53 -15.77
N TRP A 119 -10.24 0.23 -15.51
CA TRP A 119 -10.63 -0.83 -16.45
C TRP A 119 -11.52 -1.87 -15.78
N TRP A 120 -12.60 -2.21 -16.47
CA TRP A 120 -13.52 -3.26 -16.06
C TRP A 120 -13.95 -4.10 -17.26
N ALA A 121 -13.93 -5.43 -17.11
CA ALA A 121 -14.33 -6.38 -18.14
C ALA A 121 -13.71 -6.14 -19.53
N GLY A 122 -12.42 -5.74 -19.57
CA GLY A 122 -11.68 -5.47 -20.81
C GLY A 122 -12.03 -4.15 -21.51
N LYS A 123 -12.80 -3.28 -20.86
CA LYS A 123 -13.12 -1.93 -21.37
C LYS A 123 -12.62 -0.87 -20.41
N GLU A 124 -12.06 0.18 -20.98
CA GLU A 124 -11.71 1.40 -20.24
C GLU A 124 -12.99 2.14 -19.82
N ILE A 125 -12.96 2.66 -18.59
CA ILE A 125 -13.97 3.53 -18.01
C ILE A 125 -13.40 4.93 -17.95
N LEU A 126 -14.02 5.82 -18.71
CA LEU A 126 -13.64 7.22 -18.74
C LEU A 126 -14.05 7.90 -17.43
N ARG A 127 -13.31 8.93 -17.02
CA ARG A 127 -13.51 9.64 -15.76
C ARG A 127 -14.89 10.28 -15.61
N GLU A 128 -15.47 10.71 -16.72
CA GLU A 128 -16.82 11.30 -16.79
C GLU A 128 -17.93 10.25 -16.58
N GLN A 129 -17.62 8.96 -16.70
CA GLN A 129 -18.60 7.87 -16.64
C GLN A 129 -18.69 7.31 -15.22
N LYS A 130 -19.92 7.02 -14.77
CA LYS A 130 -20.11 6.32 -13.51
C LYS A 130 -19.98 4.82 -13.72
N MET A 131 -19.48 4.11 -12.72
CA MET A 131 -19.46 2.64 -12.71
C MET A 131 -20.85 2.03 -12.96
N GLY A 132 -21.90 2.68 -12.43
CA GLY A 132 -23.29 2.25 -12.64
C GLY A 132 -23.73 2.26 -14.11
N ASP A 133 -23.16 3.14 -14.94
CA ASP A 133 -23.48 3.21 -16.37
C ASP A 133 -22.97 1.98 -17.13
N ARG A 134 -21.92 1.32 -16.63
CA ARG A 134 -21.33 0.11 -17.22
C ARG A 134 -21.85 -1.18 -16.61
N VAL A 135 -22.08 -1.21 -15.30
CA VAL A 135 -22.46 -2.41 -14.55
C VAL A 135 -23.98 -2.59 -14.45
N GLY A 136 -24.75 -1.50 -14.55
CA GLY A 136 -26.19 -1.50 -14.37
C GLY A 136 -26.63 -1.44 -12.90
N LYS A 137 -27.90 -1.77 -12.63
CA LYS A 137 -28.55 -1.59 -11.32
C LYS A 137 -28.50 -2.84 -10.42
N ASN A 138 -27.58 -3.77 -10.66
CA ASN A 138 -27.54 -5.01 -9.87
C ASN A 138 -26.77 -4.82 -8.55
N GLU A 139 -27.49 -4.88 -7.43
CA GLU A 139 -26.96 -4.64 -6.08
C GLU A 139 -26.20 -5.84 -5.47
N LYS A 140 -26.27 -7.03 -6.07
CA LYS A 140 -25.61 -8.26 -5.56
C LYS A 140 -24.42 -8.69 -6.41
N THR A 141 -23.58 -7.74 -6.84
CA THR A 141 -22.44 -8.03 -7.71
C THR A 141 -21.12 -7.60 -7.08
N LYS A 142 -20.13 -8.50 -7.04
CA LYS A 142 -18.73 -8.14 -6.76
C LYS A 142 -18.09 -7.69 -8.07
N ILE A 143 -17.57 -6.46 -8.07
CA ILE A 143 -16.91 -5.87 -9.23
C ILE A 143 -15.43 -5.77 -8.91
N VAL A 144 -14.59 -6.36 -9.77
CA VAL A 144 -13.13 -6.23 -9.68
C VAL A 144 -12.69 -5.31 -10.81
N VAL A 145 -12.01 -4.23 -10.45
CA VAL A 145 -11.56 -3.18 -11.36
C VAL A 145 -10.04 -3.11 -11.29
N LYS A 146 -9.41 -2.85 -12.43
CA LYS A 146 -7.96 -2.67 -12.54
C LYS A 146 -7.63 -1.22 -12.81
N LEU A 147 -6.62 -0.69 -12.11
CA LEU A 147 -6.06 0.64 -12.35
C LEU A 147 -4.74 0.49 -13.11
N GLN A 148 -4.53 1.32 -14.11
CA GLN A 148 -3.31 1.30 -14.91
C GLN A 148 -2.99 2.68 -15.47
N LYS A 149 -1.70 2.95 -15.67
CA LYS A 149 -1.24 4.17 -16.35
C LYS A 149 -1.81 4.29 -17.76
N LYS A 150 -2.22 5.50 -18.10
CA LYS A 150 -2.75 5.87 -19.41
C LYS A 150 -1.72 5.51 -20.49
N GLY A 151 -2.19 4.90 -21.57
CA GLY A 151 -1.35 4.49 -22.70
C GLY A 151 -0.72 3.09 -22.60
N GLN A 152 -0.83 2.38 -21.46
CA GLN A 152 -0.35 0.99 -21.37
C GLN A 152 -1.34 -0.05 -21.96
N GLY A 153 -2.43 0.39 -22.59
CA GLY A 153 -3.42 -0.49 -23.20
C GLY A 153 -4.28 -1.25 -22.18
N ALA A 154 -4.97 -2.28 -22.65
CA ALA A 154 -5.85 -3.08 -21.80
C ALA A 154 -5.03 -3.91 -20.79
N PRO A 155 -5.41 -3.93 -19.50
CA PRO A 155 -4.72 -4.72 -18.50
C PRO A 155 -4.72 -6.20 -18.88
N SER A 156 -3.63 -6.88 -18.56
CA SER A 156 -3.56 -8.33 -18.70
C SER A 156 -4.71 -8.98 -17.93
N ARG A 157 -5.33 -9.99 -18.55
CA ARG A 157 -6.33 -10.82 -17.88
C ARG A 157 -5.64 -11.56 -16.73
N GLU A 158 -6.27 -11.52 -15.56
CA GLU A 158 -5.87 -12.44 -14.50
C GLU A 158 -6.06 -13.87 -14.99
N PRO A 159 -5.11 -14.78 -14.67
CA PRO A 159 -5.32 -16.19 -14.92
C PRO A 159 -6.59 -16.64 -14.19
N LEU A 160 -7.46 -17.40 -14.89
CA LEU A 160 -8.74 -17.86 -14.33
C LEU A 160 -8.55 -18.84 -13.15
N ILE A 161 -7.32 -19.29 -12.93
CA ILE A 161 -6.96 -20.35 -12.00
C ILE A 161 -5.90 -19.76 -11.06
N ASP A 162 -6.14 -19.90 -9.76
CA ASP A 162 -5.18 -19.54 -8.72
C ASP A 162 -3.88 -20.37 -8.87
N GLN A 163 -2.72 -19.83 -8.50
CA GLN A 163 -1.42 -20.51 -8.71
C GLN A 163 -1.41 -21.90 -8.09
N LYS A 164 -1.97 -22.04 -6.89
CA LYS A 164 -2.07 -23.33 -6.19
C LYS A 164 -2.92 -24.34 -6.96
N THR A 165 -4.07 -23.90 -7.47
CA THR A 165 -4.95 -24.77 -8.27
C THR A 165 -4.31 -25.12 -9.61
N GLN A 166 -3.53 -24.21 -10.20
CA GLN A 166 -2.78 -24.47 -11.42
C GLN A 166 -1.70 -25.54 -11.21
N GLU A 167 -0.95 -25.49 -10.10
CA GLU A 167 0.03 -26.51 -9.72
C GLU A 167 -0.61 -27.89 -9.47
N GLU A 168 -1.73 -27.92 -8.74
CA GLU A 168 -2.51 -29.15 -8.51
C GLU A 168 -3.03 -29.76 -9.83
N MET A 169 -3.46 -28.91 -10.77
CA MET A 169 -3.91 -29.35 -12.08
C MET A 169 -2.76 -29.93 -12.93
N MET A 170 -1.61 -29.25 -12.94
CA MET A 170 -0.41 -29.69 -13.68
C MET A 170 0.13 -31.01 -13.13
N SER A 171 0.15 -31.19 -11.80
CA SER A 171 0.57 -32.45 -11.17
C SER A 171 -0.40 -33.60 -11.45
N TYR A 172 -1.71 -33.34 -11.46
CA TYR A 172 -2.72 -34.33 -11.86
C TYR A 172 -2.54 -34.77 -13.32
N TYR A 173 -2.32 -33.82 -14.24
CA TYR A 173 -2.08 -34.14 -15.66
C TYR A 173 -0.79 -34.92 -15.88
N HIS A 174 0.29 -34.58 -15.16
CA HIS A 174 1.55 -35.31 -15.25
C HIS A 174 1.39 -36.77 -14.82
N LYS A 175 0.74 -37.01 -13.68
CA LYS A 175 0.46 -38.36 -13.18
C LYS A 175 -0.41 -39.17 -14.13
N LYS A 176 -1.43 -38.54 -14.74
CA LYS A 176 -2.28 -39.19 -15.76
C LYS A 176 -1.50 -39.56 -17.02
N GLN A 177 -0.55 -38.73 -17.47
CA GLN A 177 0.29 -39.06 -18.61
C GLN A 177 1.22 -40.24 -18.33
N GLU A 178 1.79 -40.32 -17.12
CA GLU A 178 2.60 -41.47 -16.71
C GLU A 178 1.75 -42.75 -16.65
N GLU A 179 0.56 -42.69 -16.05
CA GLU A 179 -0.39 -43.82 -16.01
C GLU A 179 -0.80 -44.29 -17.41
N MET A 180 -1.04 -43.37 -18.36
CA MET A 180 -1.37 -43.71 -19.74
C MET A 180 -0.17 -44.37 -20.44
N LYS A 181 1.05 -43.82 -20.32
CA LYS A 181 2.26 -44.43 -20.89
C LYS A 181 2.51 -45.84 -20.35
N VAL A 182 2.31 -46.05 -19.04
CA VAL A 182 2.46 -47.38 -18.42
C VAL A 182 1.38 -48.34 -18.92
N THR A 183 0.14 -47.88 -19.06
CA THR A 183 -0.96 -48.68 -19.61
C THR A 183 -0.72 -49.05 -21.07
N GLU A 184 -0.29 -48.09 -21.89
CA GLU A 184 0.06 -48.32 -23.30
C GLU A 184 1.20 -49.33 -23.44
N LEU A 185 2.26 -49.19 -22.63
CA LEU A 185 3.35 -50.17 -22.60
C LEU A 185 2.86 -51.57 -22.20
N LYS A 186 1.97 -51.68 -21.22
CA LYS A 186 1.37 -52.96 -20.81
C LYS A 186 0.40 -53.55 -21.84
N MET A 187 -0.08 -52.76 -22.80
CA MET A 187 -0.95 -53.22 -23.89
C MET A 187 -0.15 -53.72 -25.10
N ILE A 188 1.14 -53.38 -25.19
CA ILE A 188 2.05 -53.73 -26.28
C ILE A 188 2.84 -55.03 -26.00
N PHE A 189 2.89 -55.48 -24.74
CA PHE A 189 3.48 -56.75 -24.29
C PHE A 189 2.41 -57.73 -23.82
#